data_AF-A0A957XHE0-F1
#
_entry.id   AF-A0A957XHE0-F1
#
_cell.length_a   1.000
_cell.length_b   1.000
_cell.length_c   1.000
_cell.angle_alpha   90.00
_cell.angle_beta   90.00
_cell.angle_gamma   90.00
#
_symmetry.space_group_name_H-M   'P 1'
#
loop_
_entity.id
_entity.type
_entity.pdbx_description
1 polymer ?
#
loop_
_entity_poly.entity_id
_entity_poly.type
_entity_poly.pdbx_seq_one_letter_code
_entity_poly.pdbx_strand_id
1 'polypeptide(L)' 'MTIAENLNPGEAVVIKGRLESESIPVVLQQEAVGSVLGLTVGPLGSAKISVPEPLADQALAILADTFDTDDSALEDVD' A
#
# COMPACT_ATOMS: atom_id res chain seq x y z
N MET A 1 6.78 11.53 -3.76
CA MET A 1 6.20 11.54 -2.40
C MET A 1 5.92 10.12 -1.96
N THR A 2 6.30 9.75 -0.73
CA THR A 2 5.94 8.46 -0.13
C THR A 2 4.53 8.56 0.43
N ILE A 3 3.66 7.60 0.09
CA ILE A 3 2.26 7.56 0.56
C ILE A 3 1.98 6.37 1.48
N ALA A 4 2.85 5.35 1.46
CA ALA A 4 2.76 4.19 2.34
C ALA A 4 4.17 3.62 2.60
N GLU A 5 4.40 3.17 3.83
CA GLU A 5 5.67 2.65 4.33
C GLU A 5 5.42 1.48 5.27
N ASN A 6 6.46 0.68 5.55
CA ASN A 6 6.38 -0.51 6.41
C ASN A 6 5.35 -1.55 5.92
N LEU A 7 5.10 -1.61 4.61
CA LEU A 7 4.19 -2.57 4.00
C LEU A 7 4.85 -3.95 3.92
N ASN A 8 4.06 -5.01 4.04
CA ASN A 8 4.53 -6.33 3.68
C ASN A 8 4.67 -6.45 2.14
N PRO A 9 5.58 -7.30 1.62
CA PRO A 9 5.78 -7.47 0.19
C PRO A 9 4.50 -7.75 -0.61
N GLY A 10 3.60 -8.57 -0.05
CA GLY A 10 2.32 -8.90 -0.69
C GLY A 10 1.39 -7.70 -0.80
N GLU A 11 1.21 -6.97 0.30
CA GLU A 11 0.37 -5.76 0.35
C GLU A 11 0.89 -4.70 -0.62
N ALA A 12 2.21 -4.53 -0.69
CA ALA A 12 2.81 -3.53 -1.55
C ALA A 12 2.61 -3.84 -3.04
N VAL A 13 2.59 -5.12 -3.43
CA VAL A 13 2.27 -5.54 -4.80
C VAL A 13 0.79 -5.31 -5.12
N VAL A 14 -0.12 -5.57 -4.17
CA VAL A 14 -1.56 -5.34 -4.34
C VAL A 14 -1.83 -3.84 -4.52
N ILE A 15 -1.29 -3.00 -3.64
CA ILE A 15 -1.45 -1.54 -3.72
C ILE A 15 -0.87 -1.01 -5.04
N LYS A 16 0.31 -1.49 -5.43
CA LYS A 16 0.93 -1.11 -6.70
C LYS A 16 0.00 -1.43 -7.88
N GLY A 17 -0.51 -2.65 -7.97
CA GLY A 17 -1.38 -3.05 -9.07
C GLY A 17 -2.67 -2.22 -9.15
N ARG A 18 -3.22 -1.81 -8.00
CA ARG A 18 -4.40 -0.94 -7.95
C ARG A 18 -4.09 0.46 -8.46
N LEU A 19 -3.02 1.09 -7.98
CA LEU A 19 -2.63 2.44 -8.42
C LEU A 19 -2.25 2.45 -9.91
N GLU A 20 -1.56 1.42 -10.39
CA GLU A 20 -1.24 1.28 -11.82
C GLU A 20 -2.49 1.10 -12.69
N SER A 21 -3.54 0.44 -12.18
CA SER A 21 -4.83 0.30 -12.89
C SER A 21 -5.57 1.63 -13.05
N GLU A 22 -5.42 2.52 -12.07
CA GLU A 22 -5.94 3.90 -12.10
C GLU A 22 -5.03 4.86 -12.91
N SER A 23 -4.08 4.32 -13.68
CA SER A 23 -3.09 5.08 -14.47
C SER A 23 -2.15 5.96 -13.62
N ILE A 24 -1.96 5.62 -12.34
CA ILE A 24 -1.03 6.32 -11.44
C ILE A 24 0.33 5.61 -11.46
N PRO A 25 1.40 6.27 -11.92
CA PRO A 25 2.74 5.70 -11.88
C PRO A 25 3.21 5.53 -10.44
N VAL A 26 3.57 4.30 -10.08
CA VAL A 26 4.02 3.94 -8.73
C VAL A 26 5.45 3.42 -8.76
N VAL A 27 6.22 3.78 -7.73
CA VAL A 27 7.53 3.20 -7.46
C VAL A 27 7.44 2.38 -6.18
N LEU A 28 7.56 1.05 -6.35
CA LEU A 28 7.70 0.10 -5.25
C LEU A 28 9.18 -0.04 -4.89
N GLN A 29 9.52 0.29 -3.65
CA GLN A 29 10.86 0.07 -3.13
C GLN A 29 10.77 -1.00 -2.03
N GLN A 30 11.27 -2.19 -2.33
CA GLN A 30 11.33 -3.31 -1.40
C GLN A 30 12.78 -3.53 -0.96
N GLU A 31 13.02 -3.73 0.33
CA GLU A 31 14.34 -4.17 0.79
C GLU A 31 14.55 -5.65 0.46
N ALA A 32 15.50 -5.93 -0.44
CA ALA A 32 15.79 -7.29 -0.90
C ALA A 32 16.46 -8.19 0.15
N VAL A 33 17.06 -7.60 1.19
CA VAL A 33 17.84 -8.34 2.20
C VAL A 33 16.95 -9.25 3.06
N GLY A 34 15.74 -8.82 3.42
CA GLY A 34 14.77 -9.66 4.15
C GLY A 34 14.32 -10.89 3.37
N SER A 35 14.21 -10.78 2.03
CA SER A 35 13.76 -11.89 1.17
C SER A 35 14.82 -12.98 0.98
N VAL A 36 16.11 -12.65 1.10
CA VAL A 36 17.23 -13.62 0.97
C VAL A 36 17.45 -14.38 2.29
N LEU A 37 17.18 -13.75 3.44
CA LEU A 37 17.35 -14.34 4.78
C LEU A 37 16.10 -15.05 5.31
N GLY A 38 14.99 -15.08 4.56
CA GLY A 38 13.71 -15.64 5.02
C GLY A 38 13.02 -14.80 6.10
N LEU A 39 13.43 -13.55 6.27
CA LEU A 39 12.88 -12.59 7.21
C LEU A 39 11.84 -11.72 6.48
N THR A 40 10.66 -12.31 6.22
CA THR A 40 9.54 -11.60 5.59
C THR A 40 8.68 -10.81 6.59
N VAL A 41 8.96 -10.92 7.89
CA VAL A 41 8.21 -10.28 8.97
C VAL A 41 9.16 -9.43 9.81
N GLY A 42 8.97 -8.10 9.76
CA GLY A 42 9.76 -7.12 10.51
C GLY A 42 10.34 -5.98 9.65
N PRO A 43 10.98 -4.96 10.26
CA PRO A 43 11.42 -3.75 9.58
C PRO A 43 12.39 -4.00 8.41
N LEU A 44 13.08 -5.15 8.42
CA LEU A 44 14.05 -5.58 7.40
C LEU A 44 13.42 -6.22 6.15
N GLY A 45 12.09 -6.41 6.15
CA GLY A 45 11.30 -6.92 5.02
C GLY A 45 10.29 -5.88 4.50
N SER A 46 10.44 -4.62 4.92
CA SER A 46 9.49 -3.55 4.63
C SER A 46 9.57 -3.09 3.18
N ALA A 47 8.39 -2.89 2.60
CA ALA A 47 8.21 -2.21 1.33
C ALA A 47 7.64 -0.81 1.56
N LYS A 48 7.97 0.10 0.64
CA LYS A 48 7.41 1.45 0.60
C LYS A 48 6.96 1.80 -0.81
N ILE A 49 5.92 2.61 -0.89
CA ILE A 49 5.32 3.04 -2.15
C ILE A 49 5.43 4.54 -2.26
N SER A 50 5.93 4.96 -3.42
CA SER A 50 6.09 6.37 -3.77
C SER A 50 5.40 6.68 -5.09
N VAL A 51 4.77 7.85 -5.15
CA VAL A 51 4.11 8.39 -6.34
C VAL A 51 4.64 9.80 -6.65
N PRO A 52 4.47 10.31 -7.87
CA PRO A 52 4.70 11.72 -8.16
C PRO A 52 3.86 12.62 -7.23
N GLU A 53 4.45 13.71 -6.77
CA GLU A 53 3.78 14.70 -5.91
C GLU A 53 2.40 15.17 -6.42
N PRO A 54 2.20 15.50 -7.70
CA PRO A 54 0.88 15.95 -8.18
C PRO A 54 -0.22 14.88 -8.15
N LEU A 55 0.14 13.60 -7.96
CA LEU A 55 -0.79 12.48 -7.89
C LEU A 55 -0.90 11.90 -6.48
N ALA A 56 -0.20 12.48 -5.50
CA ALA A 56 -0.18 11.98 -4.13
C ALA A 56 -1.57 11.98 -3.50
N ASP A 57 -2.31 13.08 -3.62
CA ASP A 57 -3.69 13.19 -3.10
C ASP A 57 -4.64 12.18 -3.76
N GLN A 58 -4.53 11.99 -5.08
CA GLN A 58 -5.36 11.03 -5.80
C GLN A 58 -5.05 9.60 -5.37
N ALA A 59 -3.76 9.26 -5.24
CA ALA A 59 -3.34 7.95 -4.77
C ALA A 59 -3.81 7.68 -3.34
N LEU A 60 -3.71 8.66 -2.44
CA LEU A 60 -4.21 8.56 -1.07
C LEU A 60 -5.73 8.36 -1.02
N ALA A 61 -6.49 9.04 -1.89
CA ALA A 61 -7.94 8.87 -1.98
C ALA A 61 -8.33 7.44 -2.42
N ILE A 62 -7.63 6.87 -3.40
CA ILE A 62 -7.86 5.49 -3.87
C ILE A 62 -7.55 4.48 -2.76
N LEU A 63 -6.49 4.73 -1.97
CA LEU A 63 -6.16 3.87 -0.83
C LEU A 63 -7.22 3.97 0.26
N ALA A 64 -7.66 5.18 0.62
CA ALA A 64 -8.69 5.37 1.63
C ALA A 64 -9.99 4.63 1.27
N ASP A 65 -10.46 4.76 0.03
CA ASP A 65 -11.65 4.05 -0.48
C ASP A 65 -11.54 2.51 -0.37
N THR A 66 -10.33 1.98 -0.49
CA THR A 66 -10.06 0.54 -0.44
C THR A 66 -10.03 -0.02 0.99
N PHE A 67 -9.63 0.77 1.98
CA PHE A 67 -9.52 0.32 3.39
C PHE A 67 -10.72 0.74 4.26
N ASP A 68 -11.58 1.65 3.80
CA ASP A 68 -12.77 2.12 4.56
C ASP A 68 -13.95 1.13 4.50
N THR A 69 -13.86 0.07 3.67
CA THR A 69 -14.95 -0.93 3.55
C THR A 69 -15.06 -1.89 4.75
N ASP A 70 -14.18 -1.78 5.76
CA ASP A 70 -14.19 -2.66 6.95
C ASP A 70 -14.71 -2.02 8.26
N ASP A 71 -15.23 -0.77 8.26
CA ASP A 71 -15.72 -0.13 9.53
C ASP A 71 -17.20 0.32 9.54
N SER A 72 -18.00 0.06 8.49
CA SER A 72 -19.45 0.32 8.50
C SER A 72 -20.28 -0.97 8.54
N ALA A 73 -20.10 -1.76 9.60
CA ALA A 73 -21.07 -2.76 10.04
C ALA A 73 -21.55 -2.44 11.46
N LEU A 74 -22.07 -1.22 11.65
CA LEU A 74 -22.86 -0.85 12.83
C LEU A 74 -24.22 -0.31 12.34
N GLU A 75 -25.28 -0.79 12.99
CA GLU A 75 -26.74 -0.58 12.73
C GLU A 75 -27.30 -1.51 11.63
N ASP A 76 -28.17 -2.50 11.88
CA ASP A 76 -29.33 -2.58 12.78
C ASP A 76 -29.51 -4.00 13.35
N VAL A 77 -29.71 -4.13 14.67
CA VAL A 77 -30.49 -5.24 15.26
C VAL A 77 -31.51 -4.63 16.23
N ASP A 78 -32.77 -4.55 15.78
CA ASP A 78 -33.96 -4.31 16.59
C ASP A 78 -34.27 -5.52 17.48
#